data_AF-K0XTK7-F1
#
_entry.id   AF-K0XTK7-F1
#
_cell.length_a   1.000
_cell.length_b   1.000
_cell.length_c   1.000
_cell.angle_alpha   90.00
_cell.angle_beta   90.00
_cell.angle_gamma   90.00
#
_symmetry.space_group_name_H-M   'P 1'
#
loop_
_entity.id
_entity.type
_entity.pdbx_description
1 polymer ?
#
loop_
_entity_poly.entity_id
_entity_poly.type
_entity_poly.pdbx_seq_one_letter_code
_entity_poly.pdbx_strand_id
1 'polypeptide(L)'
;MLGGEGEISPVLTQVFAIVMLMIPNLFTVEGGIFMVLLGLIFYIFRTNRKVQFLVLIILSFLAFYTNRTGVQWMMVFAIIPIYFYNGEKGRGDKNFFYIFYPVHIYILYIVASLLH
;
A
#
# COMPACT_ATOMS: atom_id res chain seq x y z
N MET A 1 -4.56 47.10 -13.29
CA MET A 1 -4.83 46.43 -14.58
C MET A 1 -3.52 45.77 -14.98
N LEU A 2 -3.25 44.49 -14.81
CA LEU A 2 -4.04 43.29 -15.09
C LEU A 2 -3.72 42.23 -14.01
N GLY A 3 -4.72 41.85 -13.22
CA GLY A 3 -4.64 40.73 -12.28
C GLY A 3 -5.47 39.59 -12.84
N GLY A 4 -4.81 38.66 -13.51
CA GLY A 4 -5.44 37.49 -14.11
C GLY A 4 -4.36 36.75 -14.86
N GLU A 5 -4.04 35.54 -14.41
CA GLU A 5 -4.19 34.26 -15.14
C GLU A 5 -3.91 33.13 -14.12
N GLY A 6 -4.89 32.25 -13.84
CA GLY A 6 -4.59 30.88 -13.39
C GLY A 6 -4.75 30.49 -11.91
N GLU A 7 -5.34 31.31 -11.02
CA GLU A 7 -5.63 30.82 -9.66
C GLU A 7 -6.90 29.96 -9.65
N ILE A 8 -6.71 28.64 -9.55
CA ILE A 8 -7.80 27.67 -9.43
C ILE A 8 -8.52 27.93 -8.10
N SER A 9 -9.84 28.18 -8.15
CA SER A 9 -10.64 28.40 -6.94
C SER A 9 -10.45 27.26 -5.92
N PRO A 10 -10.21 27.54 -4.63
CA PRO A 10 -10.03 26.51 -3.60
C PRO A 10 -11.17 25.49 -3.57
N VAL A 11 -12.41 25.95 -3.83
CA VAL A 11 -13.60 25.10 -3.90
C VAL A 11 -13.50 24.13 -5.09
N LEU A 12 -13.04 24.61 -6.25
CA LEU A 12 -12.87 23.76 -7.43
C LEU A 12 -11.81 22.68 -7.18
N THR A 13 -10.70 23.03 -6.52
CA THR A 13 -9.67 22.07 -6.13
C THR A 13 -10.20 21.02 -5.14
N GLN A 14 -11.02 21.42 -4.17
CA GLN A 14 -11.66 20.50 -3.22
C GLN A 14 -12.65 19.56 -3.90
N VAL A 15 -13.52 20.08 -4.76
CA VAL A 15 -14.48 19.27 -5.53
C VAL A 15 -13.73 18.26 -6.39
N PHE A 16 -12.67 18.69 -7.08
CA PHE A 16 -11.84 17.79 -7.88
C PHE A 16 -11.17 16.70 -7.02
N ALA A 17 -10.62 17.04 -5.85
CA ALA A 17 -10.02 16.08 -4.94
C ALA A 17 -11.02 15.03 -4.42
N ILE A 18 -12.24 15.46 -4.05
CA ILE A 18 -13.32 14.56 -3.61
C ILE A 18 -13.69 13.59 -4.72
N VAL A 19 -13.88 14.09 -5.95
CA VAL A 19 -14.20 13.24 -7.11
C VAL A 19 -13.08 12.21 -7.37
N MET A 20 -11.82 12.63 -7.30
CA MET A 20 -10.68 11.73 -7.45
C MET A 20 -10.59 10.69 -6.33
N LEU A 21 -10.96 11.02 -5.09
CA LEU A 21 -11.00 10.03 -3.99
C LEU A 21 -12.15 9.02 -4.14
N MET A 22 -13.26 9.40 -4.77
CA MET A 22 -14.37 8.47 -5.02
C MET A 22 -14.09 7.47 -6.13
N ILE A 23 -13.24 7.83 -7.10
CA ILE A 23 -12.90 6.97 -8.23
C ILE A 23 -11.56 6.28 -7.95
N PRO A 24 -11.51 4.94 -7.85
CA PRO A 24 -10.25 4.22 -7.70
C PRO A 24 -9.29 4.60 -8.82
N ASN A 25 -8.16 5.21 -8.46
CA ASN A 25 -7.14 5.64 -9.40
C ASN A 25 -5.74 5.35 -8.87
N LEU A 26 -4.76 5.33 -9.77
CA LEU A 26 -3.37 4.99 -9.44
C LEU A 26 -2.67 6.03 -8.57
N PHE A 27 -3.18 7.26 -8.52
CA PHE A 27 -2.57 8.36 -7.77
C PHE A 27 -3.04 8.40 -6.32
N THR A 28 -4.25 7.92 -6.02
CA THR A 28 -4.82 7.89 -4.66
C THR A 28 -4.72 6.52 -3.98
N VAL A 29 -4.10 5.53 -4.64
CA VAL A 29 -3.95 4.20 -4.06
C VAL A 29 -3.05 4.23 -2.83
N GLU A 30 -3.44 3.52 -1.77
CA GLU A 30 -2.60 3.35 -0.59
C GLU A 30 -1.29 2.65 -0.97
N GLY A 31 -0.15 3.23 -0.61
CA GLY A 31 1.17 2.76 -1.03
C GLY A 31 1.65 3.30 -2.39
N GLY A 32 0.81 4.05 -3.11
CA GLY A 32 1.15 4.69 -4.37
C GLY A 32 1.39 3.72 -5.53
N ILE A 33 1.80 4.29 -6.67
CA ILE A 33 1.97 3.55 -7.93
C ILE A 33 2.97 2.38 -7.82
N PHE A 34 3.97 2.49 -6.94
CA PHE A 34 4.96 1.44 -6.70
C PHE A 34 4.34 0.16 -6.13
N MET A 35 3.28 0.27 -5.32
CA MET A 35 2.60 -0.90 -4.77
C MET A 35 1.83 -1.67 -5.85
N VAL A 36 1.22 -0.95 -6.79
CA VAL A 36 0.54 -1.56 -7.96
C VAL A 36 1.56 -2.26 -8.87
N LEU A 37 2.70 -1.61 -9.13
CA LEU A 37 3.78 -2.20 -9.91
C LEU A 37 4.39 -3.44 -9.25
N LEU A 38 4.57 -3.42 -7.92
CA LEU A 38 4.99 -4.59 -7.16
C LEU A 38 4.03 -5.76 -7.36
N GLY A 39 2.72 -5.52 -7.24
CA GLY A 39 1.69 -6.53 -7.47
C GLY A 39 1.75 -7.10 -8.90
N LEU A 40 1.93 -6.24 -9.90
CA LEU A 40 2.08 -6.65 -11.29
C LEU A 40 3.32 -7.52 -11.51
N ILE A 41 4.47 -7.11 -10.97
CA ILE A 41 5.72 -7.88 -11.03
C ILE A 41 5.55 -9.24 -10.35
N PHE A 42 4.91 -9.28 -9.18
CA PHE A 42 4.62 -10.52 -8.47
C PHE A 42 3.75 -11.47 -9.28
N TYR A 43 2.78 -10.92 -10.01
CA TYR A 43 1.91 -11.70 -10.89
C TYR A 43 2.68 -12.28 -12.08
N ILE A 44 3.46 -11.44 -12.79
CA ILE A 44 4.24 -11.86 -13.96
C ILE A 44 5.31 -12.90 -13.56
N PHE A 45 6.04 -12.64 -12.48
CA PHE A 45 7.14 -13.49 -12.01
C PHE A 45 6.72 -14.44 -10.88
N ARG A 46 5.44 -14.86 -10.83
CA ARG A 46 4.89 -15.71 -9.75
C ARG A 46 5.62 -17.04 -9.55
N THR A 47 6.30 -17.54 -10.57
CA THR A 47 7.10 -18.78 -10.53
C THR A 47 8.55 -18.53 -10.12
N ASN A 48 9.05 -17.29 -10.22
CA ASN A 48 10.44 -16.94 -9.97
C ASN A 48 10.60 -16.14 -8.67
N ARG A 49 10.77 -16.87 -7.57
CA ARG A 49 10.88 -16.28 -6.22
C ARG A 49 12.07 -15.35 -6.06
N LYS A 50 13.17 -15.61 -6.78
CA LYS A 50 14.37 -14.76 -6.72
C LYS A 50 14.07 -13.33 -7.19
N VAL A 51 13.26 -13.20 -8.26
CA VAL A 51 12.84 -11.89 -8.76
C VAL A 51 11.91 -11.20 -7.75
N GLN A 52 10.97 -11.93 -7.15
CA GLN A 52 10.08 -11.38 -6.12
C GLN A 52 10.86 -10.84 -4.91
N PHE A 53 11.85 -11.60 -4.43
CA PHE A 53 12.71 -11.17 -3.32
C PHE A 53 13.56 -9.96 -3.69
N LEU A 54 14.17 -9.97 -4.88
CA LEU A 54 14.99 -8.84 -5.34
C LEU A 54 14.17 -7.55 -5.39
N VAL A 55 12.97 -7.61 -5.95
CA VAL A 55 12.09 -6.44 -6.09
C VAL A 55 11.61 -5.96 -4.73
N LEU A 56 11.28 -6.86 -3.80
CA LEU A 56 10.96 -6.48 -2.42
C LEU A 56 12.13 -5.76 -1.74
N ILE A 57 13.34 -6.28 -1.85
CA ILE A 57 14.53 -5.67 -1.24
C ILE A 57 14.76 -4.27 -1.82
N ILE A 58 14.72 -4.12 -3.15
CA ILE A 58 14.92 -2.84 -3.82
C ILE A 58 13.87 -1.82 -3.40
N LEU A 59 12.58 -2.18 -3.43
CA LEU A 59 11.51 -1.25 -3.05
C LEU A 59 11.53 -0.92 -1.56
N SER A 60 11.84 -1.88 -0.70
CA SER A 60 11.98 -1.64 0.74
C SER A 60 13.13 -0.69 1.04
N PHE A 61 14.27 -0.87 0.36
CA PHE A 61 15.41 0.02 0.49
C PHE A 61 15.09 1.43 -0.01
N LEU A 62 14.41 1.55 -1.16
CA LEU A 62 13.97 2.83 -1.69
C LEU A 62 13.00 3.53 -0.72
N ALA A 63 12.02 2.81 -0.19
CA ALA A 63 11.06 3.32 0.80
C ALA A 63 11.76 3.77 2.10
N PHE A 64 12.77 3.02 2.56
CA PHE A 64 13.57 3.42 3.73
C PHE A 64 14.38 4.68 3.44
N TYR A 65 14.97 4.78 2.26
CA TYR A 65 15.77 5.94 1.86
C TYR A 65 14.94 7.21 1.75
N THR A 66 13.73 7.12 1.18
CA THR A 66 12.83 8.27 1.01
C THR A 66 12.10 8.66 2.29
N ASN A 67 11.69 7.69 3.12
CA ASN A 67 10.95 7.95 4.34
C ASN A 67 11.25 6.91 5.44
N ARG A 68 12.28 7.20 6.26
CA ARG A 68 12.71 6.32 7.36
C ARG A 68 11.69 6.15 8.48
N THR A 69 10.85 7.17 8.72
CA THR A 69 9.83 7.12 9.78
C THR A 69 8.56 6.42 9.31
N GLY A 70 8.40 6.25 7.99
CA GLY A 70 7.30 5.49 7.41
C GLY A 70 7.44 3.99 7.66
N VAL A 71 6.30 3.30 7.67
CA VAL A 71 6.24 1.84 7.86
C VAL A 71 6.43 1.05 6.55
N GLN A 72 6.47 1.72 5.39
CA GLN A 72 6.48 1.05 4.09
C GLN A 72 7.70 0.16 3.87
N TRP A 73 8.89 0.55 4.33
CA TRP A 73 10.10 -0.24 4.17
C TRP A 73 10.03 -1.62 4.86
N MET A 74 9.14 -1.76 5.86
CA MET A 74 8.94 -3.02 6.57
C MET A 74 8.35 -4.12 5.68
N MET A 75 7.89 -3.80 4.47
CA MET A 75 7.48 -4.79 3.46
C MET A 75 8.57 -5.83 3.14
N VAL A 76 9.86 -5.54 3.44
CA VAL A 76 10.96 -6.51 3.32
C VAL A 76 10.70 -7.80 4.10
N PHE A 77 10.00 -7.73 5.23
CA PHE A 77 9.70 -8.90 6.06
C PHE A 77 8.73 -9.87 5.39
N ALA A 78 8.02 -9.46 4.32
CA ALA A 78 7.20 -10.34 3.51
C ALA A 78 8.00 -11.44 2.80
N ILE A 79 9.33 -11.30 2.69
CA ILE A 79 10.21 -12.36 2.17
C ILE A 79 10.05 -13.66 2.98
N ILE A 80 9.87 -13.57 4.30
CA ILE A 80 9.73 -14.75 5.18
C ILE A 80 8.52 -15.61 4.79
N PRO A 81 7.27 -15.09 4.79
CA PRO A 81 6.12 -15.90 4.38
C PRO A 81 6.17 -16.29 2.89
N ILE A 82 6.71 -15.43 2.02
CA ILE A 82 6.86 -15.79 0.59
C ILE A 82 7.87 -16.91 0.41
N TYR A 83 8.91 -17.02 1.23
CA TYR A 83 9.86 -18.13 1.18
C TYR A 83 9.21 -19.47 1.52
N PHE A 84 8.40 -19.50 2.58
CA PHE A 84 7.69 -20.71 3.02
C PHE A 84 6.43 -21.04 2.22
N TYR A 85 5.99 -20.17 1.31
CA TYR A 85 4.85 -20.46 0.46
C TYR A 85 5.11 -21.71 -0.39
N ASN A 86 4.13 -22.58 -0.59
CA ASN A 86 4.29 -23.79 -1.41
C ASN A 86 3.79 -23.61 -2.85
N GLY A 87 3.19 -22.47 -3.18
CA GLY A 87 2.62 -22.22 -4.51
C GLY A 87 1.16 -22.67 -4.66
N GLU A 88 0.62 -23.37 -3.67
CA GLU A 88 -0.76 -23.87 -3.69
C GLU A 88 -1.69 -22.86 -3.02
N LYS A 89 -2.95 -22.85 -3.46
CA LYS A 89 -4.00 -22.08 -2.80
C LYS A 89 -4.23 -22.65 -1.40
N GLY A 90 -4.14 -21.80 -0.38
CA GLY A 90 -4.49 -22.20 0.99
C GLY A 90 -5.96 -22.61 1.15
N ARG A 91 -6.34 -23.03 2.37
CA ARG A 91 -7.68 -23.57 2.73
C ARG A 91 -8.88 -22.67 2.38
N GLY A 92 -8.64 -21.41 2.02
CA GLY A 92 -9.68 -20.52 1.50
C GLY A 92 -10.66 -20.03 2.57
N ASP A 93 -10.21 -19.93 3.82
CA ASP A 93 -11.01 -19.53 4.99
C ASP A 93 -11.37 -18.03 4.95
N LYS A 94 -12.20 -17.63 3.98
CA LYS A 94 -12.61 -16.24 3.76
C LYS A 94 -13.14 -15.56 5.02
N ASN A 95 -13.89 -16.30 5.85
CA ASN A 95 -14.51 -15.77 7.06
C ASN A 95 -13.47 -15.34 8.09
N PHE A 96 -12.35 -16.07 8.19
CA PHE A 96 -11.24 -15.69 9.07
C PHE A 96 -10.70 -14.31 8.67
N PHE A 97 -10.43 -14.08 7.38
CA PHE A 97 -9.91 -12.80 6.91
C PHE A 97 -10.92 -11.64 7.07
N TYR A 98 -12.21 -11.89 6.82
CA TYR A 98 -13.26 -10.87 6.99
C TYR A 98 -13.46 -10.43 8.44
N ILE A 99 -13.22 -11.33 9.42
CA ILE A 99 -13.29 -10.98 10.85
C ILE A 99 -11.95 -10.40 11.32
N PHE A 100 -10.84 -11.02 10.92
CA PHE A 100 -9.49 -10.58 11.30
C PHE A 100 -9.23 -9.14 10.87
N TYR A 101 -9.66 -8.75 9.67
CA TYR A 101 -9.43 -7.40 9.14
C TYR A 101 -9.95 -6.27 10.03
N PRO A 102 -11.25 -6.19 10.38
CA PRO A 102 -11.72 -5.15 11.30
C PRO A 102 -11.13 -5.32 12.71
N VAL A 103 -11.01 -6.55 13.21
CA VAL A 103 -10.56 -6.80 14.59
C VAL A 103 -9.15 -6.30 14.86
N HIS A 104 -8.18 -6.57 13.97
CA HIS A 104 -6.80 -6.12 14.22
C HIS A 104 -6.68 -4.59 14.18
N ILE A 105 -7.46 -3.90 13.34
CA ILE A 105 -7.51 -2.43 13.30
C ILE A 105 -8.03 -1.88 14.63
N TYR A 106 -9.12 -2.45 15.18
CA TYR A 106 -9.63 -2.06 16.49
C TYR A 106 -8.63 -2.34 17.61
N ILE A 107 -7.94 -3.48 17.59
CA ILE A 107 -6.89 -3.79 18.57
C ILE A 107 -5.77 -2.75 18.51
N LEU A 108 -5.26 -2.42 17.32
CA LEU A 108 -4.23 -1.40 17.15
C LEU A 108 -4.70 -0.03 17.65
N TYR A 109 -5.96 0.33 17.37
CA TYR A 109 -6.56 1.58 17.86
C TYR A 109 -6.64 1.63 19.40
N ILE A 110 -7.13 0.57 20.05
CA ILE A 110 -7.22 0.48 21.50
C ILE A 110 -5.82 0.56 22.13
N VAL A 111 -4.85 -0.20 21.60
CA VAL A 111 -3.47 -0.18 22.08
C VAL A 111 -2.84 1.20 21.92
N ALA A 112 -3.02 1.84 20.76
CA ALA A 112 -2.55 3.20 20.53
C ALA A 112 -3.19 4.21 21.50
N SER A 113 -4.48 4.07 21.79
CA SER A 113 -5.19 4.95 22.74
C SER A 113 -4.79 4.72 24.21
N LEU A 114 -4.26 3.54 24.55
CA LEU A 114 -3.80 3.23 25.91
C LEU A 114 -2.32 3.60 26.13
N LEU A 115 -1.52 3.62 25.06
CA LEU A 115 -0.10 3.99 25.10
C LEU A 115 0.14 5.50 24.96
N HIS A 116 -0.93 6.27 24.73
CA HIS A 116 -0.92 7.71 24.49
C HIS A 116 -1.59 8.47 25.64
#